data_AF-A0A3P8EDU1-F1
#
_entry.id   AF-A0A3P8EDU1-F1
#
_cell.length_a   1.000
_cell.length_b   1.000
_cell.length_c   1.000
_cell.angle_alpha   90.00
_cell.angle_beta   90.00
_cell.angle_gamma   90.00
#
_symmetry.space_group_name_H-M   'P 1'
#
loop_
_entity.id
_entity.type
_entity.pdbx_description
1 polymer ?
#
loop_
_entity_poly.entity_id
_entity_poly.type
_entity_poly.pdbx_seq_one_letter_code
_entity_poly.pdbx_strand_id
1 'polypeptide(L)'
;MNDLRVMLAKIFVRVWPWIKRVLTIVTTILQLGYILNRSTVHSPFLLLAGVRLEKLTQHDMESFDKIPMHLHTSGLLNRLWRLLVAFPGVFSRLFGYGLFFVQFIDFVYNSDLGSQLSRKHTYAQIPPAPHKLLTESSVQLLETNKCPLCLQRRKNDTALSVSGYVFCYSCIDSHLKSFKTCPVTGVPASTNELIRLYIQ
;
A
#
# COMPACT_ATOMS: atom_id res chain seq x y z
N MET A 1 -17.13 26.83 19.29
CA MET A 1 -16.55 25.46 19.45
C MET A 1 -15.39 25.18 18.50
N ASN A 2 -15.36 25.73 17.27
CA ASN A 2 -14.28 25.46 16.32
C ASN A 2 -12.94 26.12 16.70
N ASP A 3 -12.95 27.35 17.24
CA ASP A 3 -11.69 28.06 17.59
C ASP A 3 -10.90 27.40 18.71
N LEU A 4 -11.59 26.84 19.72
CA LEU A 4 -10.95 26.12 20.83
C LEU A 4 -10.20 24.87 20.33
N ARG A 5 -10.79 24.13 19.38
CA ARG A 5 -10.15 22.95 18.78
C ARG A 5 -8.88 23.32 18.00
N VAL A 6 -8.92 24.43 17.26
CA VAL A 6 -7.77 24.91 16.48
C VAL A 6 -6.64 25.41 17.39
N MET A 7 -6.97 26.09 18.48
CA MET A 7 -5.99 26.53 19.49
C MET A 7 -5.32 25.32 20.16
N LEU A 8 -6.09 24.34 20.61
CA LEU A 8 -5.57 23.10 21.20
C LEU A 8 -4.69 22.32 20.23
N ALA A 9 -5.08 22.22 18.95
CA ALA A 9 -4.29 21.54 17.93
C ALA A 9 -2.92 22.24 17.70
N LYS A 10 -2.89 23.57 17.65
CA LYS A 10 -1.64 24.34 17.50
C LYS A 10 -0.71 24.14 18.70
N ILE A 11 -1.27 24.15 19.92
CA ILE A 11 -0.50 23.90 21.15
C ILE A 11 0.03 22.46 21.15
N PHE A 12 -0.81 21.48 20.83
CA PHE A 12 -0.42 20.08 20.75
C PHE A 12 0.73 19.86 19.77
N VAL A 13 0.62 20.36 18.54
CA VAL A 13 1.68 20.23 17.51
C VAL A 13 2.99 20.88 17.96
N ARG A 14 2.93 21.98 18.73
CA ARG A 14 4.11 22.67 19.25
C ARG A 14 4.76 21.95 20.44
N VAL A 15 3.96 21.38 21.33
CA VAL A 15 4.43 20.74 22.58
C VAL A 15 4.82 19.27 22.38
N TRP A 16 4.12 18.56 21.49
CA TRP A 16 4.37 17.16 21.17
C TRP A 16 5.84 16.80 20.86
N PRO A 17 6.60 17.55 20.03
CA PRO A 17 8.00 17.22 19.75
C PRO A 17 8.87 17.29 21.01
N TRP A 18 8.57 18.18 21.96
CA TRP A 18 9.32 18.28 23.22
C TRP A 18 9.03 17.09 24.13
N ILE A 19 7.75 16.74 24.31
CA ILE A 19 7.35 15.55 25.08
C ILE A 19 8.00 14.30 24.49
N LYS A 20 7.94 14.14 23.17
CA LYS A 20 8.54 13.01 22.47
C LYS A 20 10.05 12.95 22.69
N ARG A 21 10.76 14.07 22.55
CA ARG A 21 12.21 14.14 22.81
C ARG A 21 12.57 13.72 24.24
N VAL A 22 11.85 14.22 25.24
CA VAL A 22 12.08 13.88 26.65
C VAL A 22 11.87 12.39 26.89
N LEU A 23 10.74 11.84 26.42
CA LEU A 23 10.46 10.40 26.55
C LEU A 23 11.56 9.55 25.88
N THR A 24 12.01 9.95 24.68
CA THR A 24 13.09 9.24 23.98
C THR A 24 14.41 9.28 24.77
N ILE A 25 14.82 10.44 25.27
CA ILE A 25 16.05 10.56 26.06
C ILE A 25 15.97 9.68 27.31
N VAL A 26 14.84 9.72 28.04
CA VAL A 26 14.63 8.88 29.23
C VAL A 26 14.70 7.39 28.86
N THR A 27 14.06 6.97 27.76
CA THR A 27 14.15 5.57 27.31
C THR A 27 15.58 5.16 27.00
N THR A 28 16.36 5.99 26.31
CA THR A 28 17.74 5.67 25.94
C THR A 28 18.64 5.55 27.17
N ILE A 29 18.47 6.44 28.15
CA ILE A 29 19.20 6.37 29.43
C ILE A 29 18.88 5.07 30.18
N LEU A 30 17.59 4.72 30.28
CA LEU A 30 17.17 3.48 30.95
C LEU A 30 17.67 2.23 30.21
N GLN A 31 17.65 2.22 28.88
CA GLN A 31 18.19 1.13 28.08
C GLN A 31 19.70 0.98 28.25
N LEU A 32 20.43 2.10 28.25
CA LEU A 32 21.88 2.09 28.46
C LEU A 32 22.22 1.60 29.87
N GLY A 33 21.48 2.04 30.89
CA GLY A 33 21.58 1.52 32.26
C GLY A 33 21.28 0.02 32.34
N TYR A 34 20.31 -0.47 31.57
CA TYR A 34 19.93 -1.88 31.55
C TYR A 34 21.03 -2.75 30.93
N ILE A 35 21.62 -2.30 29.81
CA ILE A 35 22.75 -2.99 29.15
C ILE A 35 23.97 -3.03 30.07
N LEU A 36 24.24 -1.93 30.80
CA LEU A 36 25.33 -1.86 31.78
C LEU A 36 25.01 -2.59 33.09
N ASN A 37 23.89 -3.31 33.17
CA ASN A 37 23.40 -4.02 34.35
C ASN A 37 23.29 -3.13 35.61
N ARG A 38 23.06 -1.83 35.42
CA ARG A 38 22.88 -0.82 36.48
C ARG A 38 21.41 -0.57 36.78
N SER A 39 20.51 -0.74 35.82
CA SER A 39 19.06 -0.67 36.01
C SER A 39 18.39 -1.98 35.62
N THR A 40 17.36 -2.39 36.35
CA THR A 40 16.55 -3.58 36.05
C THR A 40 15.39 -3.28 35.09
N VAL A 41 15.22 -2.01 34.71
CA VAL A 41 14.10 -1.51 33.91
C VAL A 41 14.61 -0.81 32.66
N HIS A 42 14.03 -1.13 31.50
CA HIS A 42 14.44 -0.64 30.18
C HIS A 42 13.51 0.43 29.58
N SER A 43 12.31 0.64 30.15
CA SER A 43 11.35 1.63 29.65
C SER A 43 10.68 2.41 30.79
N PRO A 44 10.36 3.70 30.57
CA PRO A 44 9.74 4.54 31.61
C PRO A 44 8.33 4.07 31.97
N PHE A 45 7.61 3.46 31.03
CA PHE A 45 6.28 2.91 31.28
C PHE A 45 6.32 1.70 32.21
N LEU A 46 7.34 0.84 32.07
CA LEU A 46 7.52 -0.29 33.00
C LEU A 46 7.96 0.18 34.38
N LEU A 47 8.76 1.24 34.45
CA LEU A 47 9.13 1.89 35.71
C LEU A 47 7.88 2.39 36.43
N LEU A 48 6.98 3.07 35.71
CA LEU A 48 5.71 3.56 36.26
C LEU A 48 4.76 2.43 36.66
N ALA A 49 4.74 1.34 35.90
CA ALA A 49 3.94 0.15 36.22
C ALA A 49 4.50 -0.65 37.40
N GLY A 50 5.75 -0.38 37.82
CA GLY A 50 6.43 -1.16 38.86
C GLY A 50 6.73 -2.60 38.44
N VAL A 51 6.76 -2.88 37.12
CA VAL A 51 6.98 -4.22 36.57
C VAL A 51 8.40 -4.32 36.03
N ARG A 52 9.09 -5.43 36.34
CA ARG A 52 10.44 -5.73 35.86
C ARG A 52 10.41 -6.92 34.89
N LEU A 53 11.24 -6.88 33.86
CA LEU A 53 11.50 -8.04 33.00
C LEU A 53 12.67 -8.81 33.58
N GLU A 54 12.40 -10.05 34.01
CA GLU A 54 13.39 -10.97 34.55
C GLU A 54 13.40 -12.23 33.69
N LYS A 55 14.56 -12.91 33.62
CA LYS A 55 14.61 -14.21 32.97
C LYS A 55 13.75 -15.17 33.80
N LEU A 56 12.82 -15.85 33.13
CA LEU A 56 11.99 -16.85 33.76
C LEU A 56 12.87 -18.04 34.18
N THR A 57 13.11 -18.17 35.48
CA THR A 57 13.91 -19.27 36.03
C THR A 57 13.03 -20.50 36.18
N GLN A 58 13.62 -21.70 36.15
CA GLN A 58 12.88 -22.95 36.32
C GLN A 58 12.13 -22.99 37.67
N HIS A 59 12.69 -22.37 38.72
CA HIS A 59 12.02 -22.21 40.01
C HIS A 59 10.79 -21.27 39.95
N ASP A 60 10.84 -20.23 39.11
CA ASP A 60 9.70 -19.34 38.89
C ASP A 60 8.59 -20.07 38.13
N MET A 61 8.94 -20.93 37.16
CA MET A 61 7.97 -21.77 36.45
C MET A 61 7.22 -22.70 37.40
N GLU A 62 7.94 -23.37 38.31
CA GLU A 62 7.31 -24.20 39.35
C GLU A 62 6.43 -23.40 40.30
N SER A 63 6.75 -22.12 40.53
CA SER A 63 5.94 -21.20 41.34
C SER A 63 4.67 -20.77 40.63
N PHE A 64 4.72 -20.58 39.31
CA PHE A 64 3.54 -20.33 38.47
C PHE A 64 2.66 -21.58 38.31
N ASP A 65 3.24 -22.78 38.31
CA ASP A 65 2.45 -24.03 38.34
C ASP A 65 1.77 -24.25 39.70
N LYS A 66 2.34 -23.67 40.78
CA LYS A 66 1.75 -23.65 42.12
C LYS A 66 0.67 -22.57 42.32
N ILE A 67 0.26 -21.85 41.27
CA ILE A 67 -0.88 -20.92 41.37
C ILE A 67 -2.08 -21.70 41.95
N PRO A 68 -2.66 -21.26 43.08
CA PRO A 68 -3.56 -22.08 43.87
C PRO A 68 -4.80 -22.46 43.07
N MET A 69 -5.06 -23.77 43.06
CA MET A 69 -6.23 -24.50 42.55
C MET A 69 -7.60 -23.99 43.07
N HIS A 70 -7.66 -22.90 43.82
CA HIS A 70 -8.90 -22.26 44.30
C HIS A 70 -9.64 -21.47 43.20
N LEU A 71 -8.99 -21.18 42.06
CA LEU A 71 -9.65 -20.67 40.84
C LEU A 71 -10.27 -21.78 39.97
N HIS A 72 -10.21 -23.04 40.43
CA HIS A 72 -10.92 -24.19 39.88
C HIS A 72 -12.35 -24.32 40.46
N THR A 73 -13.00 -23.19 40.76
CA THR A 73 -14.44 -23.17 41.06
C THR A 73 -15.22 -23.35 39.76
N SER A 74 -15.97 -24.44 39.71
CA SER A 74 -16.71 -25.02 38.58
C SER A 74 -17.95 -24.19 38.21
N GLY A 75 -17.74 -22.95 37.76
CA GLY A 75 -18.81 -22.06 37.31
C GLY A 75 -18.67 -21.62 35.86
N LEU A 76 -19.77 -21.70 35.09
CA LEU A 76 -19.89 -21.16 33.72
C LEU A 76 -19.45 -19.69 33.62
N LEU A 77 -19.75 -18.89 34.65
CA LEU A 77 -19.34 -17.49 34.75
C LEU A 77 -17.83 -17.29 34.77
N ASN A 78 -17.08 -18.17 35.43
CA ASN A 78 -15.62 -18.07 35.49
C ASN A 78 -14.99 -18.51 34.15
N ARG A 79 -15.66 -19.39 33.40
CA ARG A 79 -15.27 -19.76 32.02
C ARG A 79 -15.52 -18.61 31.05
N LEU A 80 -16.64 -17.90 31.21
CA LEU A 80 -16.95 -16.69 30.44
C LEU A 80 -15.99 -15.55 30.77
N TRP A 81 -15.68 -15.33 32.06
CA TRP A 81 -14.71 -14.32 32.49
C TRP A 81 -13.31 -14.59 31.94
N ARG A 82 -12.87 -15.86 31.91
CA ARG A 82 -11.59 -16.26 31.33
C ARG A 82 -11.55 -16.03 29.81
N LEU A 83 -12.66 -16.29 29.11
CA LEU A 83 -12.81 -15.95 27.70
C LEU A 83 -12.75 -14.43 27.48
N LEU A 84 -13.39 -13.64 28.35
CA LEU A 84 -13.41 -12.19 28.28
C LEU A 84 -12.02 -11.57 28.53
N VAL A 85 -11.25 -12.12 29.47
CA VAL A 85 -9.87 -11.70 29.73
C VAL A 85 -8.92 -12.15 28.61
N ALA A 86 -9.19 -13.29 27.96
CA ALA A 86 -8.41 -13.76 26.81
C ALA A 86 -8.81 -13.09 25.48
N PHE A 87 -10.01 -12.48 25.42
CA PHE A 87 -10.58 -11.89 24.21
C PHE A 87 -9.70 -10.81 23.58
N PRO A 88 -9.10 -9.85 24.31
CA PRO A 88 -8.24 -8.82 23.72
C PRO A 88 -7.01 -9.42 23.01
N GLY A 89 -6.43 -10.48 23.57
CA GLY A 89 -5.26 -11.14 23.00
C GLY A 89 -5.58 -11.91 21.73
N VAL A 90 -6.69 -12.64 21.71
CA VAL A 90 -7.16 -13.36 20.51
C VAL A 90 -7.60 -12.38 19.43
N PHE A 91 -8.37 -11.36 19.81
CA PHE A 91 -8.82 -10.30 18.91
C PHE A 91 -7.66 -9.55 18.27
N SER A 92 -6.63 -9.19 19.05
CA SER A 92 -5.43 -8.53 18.52
C SER A 92 -4.69 -9.39 17.49
N ARG A 93 -4.63 -10.71 17.68
CA ARG A 93 -3.99 -11.63 16.71
C ARG A 93 -4.82 -11.77 15.45
N LEU A 94 -6.14 -11.95 15.58
CA LEU A 94 -7.06 -12.01 14.45
C LEU A 94 -7.04 -10.72 13.64
N PHE A 95 -6.98 -9.57 14.31
CA PHE A 95 -6.85 -8.28 13.65
C PHE A 95 -5.52 -8.14 12.91
N GLY A 96 -4.42 -8.62 13.49
CA GLY A 96 -3.12 -8.70 12.82
C GLY A 96 -3.16 -9.57 11.56
N TYR A 97 -3.80 -10.75 11.62
CA TYR A 97 -3.99 -11.60 10.44
C TYR A 97 -4.90 -10.95 9.39
N GLY A 98 -5.95 -10.25 9.83
CA GLY A 98 -6.84 -9.50 8.93
C GLY A 98 -6.11 -8.40 8.18
N LEU A 99 -5.26 -7.63 8.85
CA LEU A 99 -4.44 -6.59 8.22
C LEU A 99 -3.44 -7.18 7.22
N PHE A 100 -2.77 -8.28 7.57
CA PHE A 100 -1.89 -8.99 6.63
C PHE A 100 -2.64 -9.49 5.40
N PHE A 101 -3.85 -10.01 5.58
CA PHE A 101 -4.68 -10.48 4.47
C PHE A 101 -5.11 -9.35 3.54
N VAL A 102 -5.46 -8.17 4.08
CA VAL A 102 -5.75 -6.99 3.25
C VAL A 102 -4.50 -6.56 2.47
N GLN A 103 -3.34 -6.54 3.11
CA GLN A 103 -2.07 -6.27 2.41
C GLN A 103 -1.78 -7.31 1.31
N PHE A 104 -2.12 -8.57 1.54
CA PHE A 104 -1.99 -9.62 0.53
C PHE A 104 -2.91 -9.36 -0.67
N ILE A 105 -4.17 -8.97 -0.46
CA ILE A 105 -5.09 -8.61 -1.55
C ILE A 105 -4.58 -7.39 -2.32
N ASP A 106 -4.11 -6.36 -1.61
CA ASP A 106 -3.57 -5.15 -2.21
C ASP A 106 -2.31 -5.45 -3.03
N PHE A 107 -1.44 -6.33 -2.53
CA PHE A 107 -0.31 -6.85 -3.27
C PHE A 107 -0.75 -7.61 -4.53
N VAL A 108 -1.73 -8.52 -4.43
CA VAL A 108 -2.22 -9.24 -5.62
C VAL A 108 -2.81 -8.26 -6.63
N TYR A 109 -3.57 -7.25 -6.21
CA TYR A 109 -4.20 -6.30 -7.14
C TYR A 109 -3.19 -5.35 -7.81
N ASN A 110 -2.18 -4.89 -7.07
CA ASN A 110 -1.22 -3.90 -7.56
C ASN A 110 0.10 -4.49 -8.07
N SER A 111 0.39 -5.77 -7.81
CA SER A 111 1.59 -6.43 -8.32
C SER A 111 1.38 -6.94 -9.75
N ASP A 112 2.48 -6.97 -10.50
CA ASP A 112 2.50 -7.55 -11.84
C ASP A 112 2.10 -9.05 -11.82
N LEU A 113 2.32 -9.75 -10.69
CA LEU A 113 1.92 -11.14 -10.52
C LEU A 113 0.39 -11.34 -10.61
N GLY A 114 -0.40 -10.48 -9.96
CA GLY A 114 -1.86 -10.56 -10.09
C GLY A 114 -2.38 -10.01 -11.42
N SER A 115 -1.67 -9.05 -12.03
CA SER A 115 -1.89 -8.64 -13.42
C SER A 115 -1.71 -9.83 -14.38
N GLN A 116 -0.68 -10.65 -14.17
CA GLN A 116 -0.41 -11.84 -14.97
C GLN A 116 -1.35 -13.01 -14.66
N LEU A 117 -1.78 -13.19 -13.41
CA LEU A 117 -2.80 -14.19 -13.02
C LEU A 117 -4.20 -13.83 -13.55
N SER A 118 -4.59 -12.56 -13.49
CA SER A 118 -5.85 -12.04 -14.04
C SER A 118 -5.85 -12.05 -15.58
N ARG A 119 -4.71 -11.75 -16.22
CA ARG A 119 -4.56 -11.85 -17.69
C ARG A 119 -4.43 -13.29 -18.21
N LYS A 120 -4.02 -14.25 -17.38
CA LYS A 120 -3.73 -15.63 -17.85
C LYS A 120 -4.95 -16.46 -18.27
N HIS A 121 -6.17 -15.96 -18.12
CA HIS A 121 -7.37 -16.65 -18.63
C HIS A 121 -7.96 -16.08 -19.93
N THR A 122 -7.32 -15.12 -20.60
CA THR A 122 -7.83 -14.56 -21.88
C THR A 122 -6.80 -14.60 -23.03
N TYR A 123 -5.77 -15.42 -22.93
CA TYR A 123 -4.92 -15.77 -24.08
C TYR A 123 -5.14 -17.21 -24.51
N ALA A 124 -6.39 -17.57 -24.82
CA ALA A 124 -6.60 -18.51 -25.89
C ALA A 124 -6.04 -17.82 -27.16
N GLN A 125 -5.08 -18.46 -27.81
CA GLN A 125 -4.32 -17.89 -28.91
C GLN A 125 -5.23 -17.40 -30.03
N ILE A 126 -5.43 -16.09 -30.09
CA ILE A 126 -5.99 -15.45 -31.27
C ILE A 126 -4.81 -15.25 -32.21
N PRO A 127 -4.79 -15.84 -33.42
CA PRO A 127 -3.73 -15.61 -34.38
C PRO A 127 -3.62 -14.10 -34.65
N PRO A 128 -2.40 -13.53 -34.74
CA PRO A 128 -2.22 -12.12 -34.97
C PRO A 128 -2.98 -11.74 -36.23
N ALA A 129 -3.92 -10.81 -36.08
CA ALA A 129 -4.76 -10.39 -37.17
C ALA A 129 -3.88 -9.70 -38.24
N PRO A 130 -4.17 -9.94 -39.53
CA PRO A 130 -3.34 -9.48 -40.64
C PRO A 130 -3.64 -8.01 -40.93
N HIS A 131 -3.31 -7.13 -40.00
CA HIS A 131 -3.28 -5.69 -40.27
C HIS A 131 -1.82 -5.27 -40.40
N LYS A 132 -1.48 -4.73 -41.58
CA LYS A 132 -0.19 -4.10 -41.83
C LYS A 132 -0.02 -2.96 -40.82
N LEU A 133 0.77 -3.20 -39.77
CA LEU A 133 1.23 -2.14 -38.89
C LEU A 133 1.96 -1.11 -39.74
N LEU A 134 1.66 0.17 -39.52
CA LEU A 134 2.39 1.24 -40.20
C LEU A 134 3.82 1.20 -39.68
N THR A 135 4.78 0.91 -40.55
CA THR A 135 6.18 0.83 -40.15
C THR A 135 6.70 2.24 -39.84
N GLU A 136 7.53 2.40 -38.80
CA GLU A 136 8.06 3.72 -38.42
C GLU A 136 8.76 4.45 -39.58
N SER A 137 9.47 3.70 -40.42
CA SER A 137 10.10 4.20 -41.65
C SER A 137 9.10 4.83 -42.63
N SER A 138 7.91 4.25 -42.76
CA SER A 138 6.86 4.81 -43.62
C SER A 138 6.31 6.13 -43.07
N VAL A 139 6.24 6.29 -41.74
CA VAL A 139 5.77 7.51 -41.09
C VAL A 139 6.81 8.64 -41.17
N GLN A 140 8.09 8.32 -41.06
CA GLN A 140 9.17 9.29 -41.20
C GLN A 140 9.30 9.85 -42.62
N LEU A 141 8.85 9.10 -43.63
CA LEU A 141 8.80 9.55 -45.04
C LEU A 141 7.61 10.48 -45.33
N LEU A 142 6.62 10.57 -44.44
CA LEU A 142 5.53 11.51 -44.60
C LEU A 142 5.98 12.95 -44.28
N GLU A 143 5.38 13.90 -45.00
CA GLU A 143 5.46 15.31 -44.61
C GLU A 143 4.98 15.51 -43.17
N THR A 144 5.67 16.38 -42.42
CA THR A 144 5.46 16.60 -40.99
C THR A 144 4.05 17.04 -40.61
N ASN A 145 3.21 17.47 -41.57
CA ASN A 145 1.83 17.93 -41.37
C ASN A 145 0.75 16.91 -41.76
N LYS A 146 1.13 15.71 -42.21
CA LYS A 146 0.19 14.64 -42.60
C LYS A 146 -0.08 13.68 -41.45
N CYS A 147 -1.27 13.11 -41.44
CA CYS A 147 -1.68 12.08 -40.49
C CYS A 147 -1.21 10.70 -40.98
N PRO A 148 -0.55 9.88 -40.15
CA PRO A 148 -0.12 8.54 -40.56
C PRO A 148 -1.29 7.59 -40.89
N LEU A 149 -2.48 7.82 -40.31
CA LEU A 149 -3.65 6.95 -40.50
C LEU A 149 -4.44 7.27 -41.78
N CYS A 150 -4.78 8.54 -42.00
CA CYS A 150 -5.59 8.94 -43.15
C CYS A 150 -4.77 9.52 -44.32
N LEU A 151 -3.46 9.73 -44.13
CA LEU A 151 -2.52 10.30 -45.11
C LEU A 151 -2.89 11.72 -45.61
N GLN A 152 -3.89 12.35 -44.99
CA GLN A 152 -4.32 13.73 -45.25
C GLN A 152 -3.66 14.71 -44.27
N ARG A 153 -3.77 16.01 -44.55
CA ARG A 153 -3.36 17.07 -43.62
C ARG A 153 -4.08 16.88 -42.28
N ARG A 154 -3.34 16.94 -41.16
CA ARG A 154 -3.91 16.72 -39.84
C ARG A 154 -4.97 17.77 -39.50
N LYS A 155 -6.06 17.30 -38.89
CA LYS A 155 -7.14 18.12 -38.32
C LYS A 155 -7.25 17.76 -36.84
N ASN A 156 -7.22 18.77 -35.97
CA ASN A 156 -7.18 18.60 -34.51
C ASN A 156 -6.03 17.67 -34.10
N ASP A 157 -4.82 18.17 -34.22
CA ASP A 157 -3.58 17.46 -33.90
C ASP A 157 -3.66 16.86 -32.50
N THR A 158 -3.49 15.55 -32.40
CA THR A 158 -3.60 14.80 -31.16
C THR A 158 -2.42 13.87 -31.04
N ALA A 159 -1.62 14.07 -30.00
CA ALA A 159 -0.51 13.20 -29.66
C ALA A 159 -1.00 12.00 -28.84
N LEU A 160 -0.48 10.82 -29.15
CA LEU A 160 -0.63 9.65 -28.30
C LEU A 160 0.55 9.61 -27.32
N SER A 161 0.29 9.76 -26.01
CA SER A 161 1.36 9.94 -25.01
C SER A 161 2.30 8.73 -24.89
N VAL A 162 1.81 7.52 -25.18
CA VAL A 162 2.59 6.28 -25.08
C VAL A 162 3.65 6.13 -26.17
N SER A 163 3.38 6.63 -27.37
CA SER A 163 4.28 6.46 -28.52
C SER A 163 4.86 7.77 -29.06
N GLY A 164 4.30 8.92 -28.67
CA GLY A 164 4.75 10.24 -29.11
C GLY A 164 4.33 10.63 -30.53
N TYR A 165 3.62 9.76 -31.27
CA TYR A 165 3.14 10.06 -32.62
C TYR A 165 1.88 10.94 -32.58
N VAL A 166 1.76 11.82 -33.59
CA VAL A 166 0.65 12.77 -33.73
C VAL A 166 -0.27 12.38 -34.88
N PHE A 167 -1.57 12.31 -34.60
CA PHE A 167 -2.63 11.93 -35.54
C PHE A 167 -3.74 12.98 -35.56
N CYS A 168 -4.72 12.84 -36.45
CA CYS A 168 -6.00 13.53 -36.30
C CYS A 168 -6.78 12.93 -35.13
N TYR A 169 -7.44 13.77 -34.32
CA TYR A 169 -8.27 13.32 -33.20
C TYR A 169 -9.26 12.21 -33.60
N SER A 170 -10.03 12.42 -34.67
CA SER A 170 -11.05 11.46 -35.12
C SER A 170 -10.47 10.13 -35.59
N CYS A 171 -9.29 10.15 -36.23
CA CYS A 171 -8.64 8.94 -36.72
C CYS A 171 -8.14 8.07 -35.56
N ILE A 172 -7.43 8.66 -34.60
CA ILE A 172 -6.83 7.90 -33.51
C ILE A 172 -7.87 7.44 -32.48
N ASP A 173 -8.89 8.26 -32.20
CA ASP A 173 -10.00 7.87 -31.31
C ASP A 173 -10.76 6.66 -31.87
N SER A 174 -11.05 6.65 -33.18
CA SER A 174 -11.68 5.49 -33.83
C SER A 174 -10.79 4.25 -33.78
N HIS A 175 -9.49 4.39 -33.99
CA HIS A 175 -8.56 3.25 -33.97
C HIS A 175 -8.44 2.65 -32.56
N LEU A 176 -8.30 3.48 -31.53
CA LEU A 176 -8.18 3.04 -30.14
C LEU A 176 -9.45 2.34 -29.64
N LYS A 177 -10.64 2.79 -30.08
CA LYS A 177 -11.91 2.12 -29.76
C LYS A 177 -11.99 0.70 -30.32
N SER A 178 -11.43 0.46 -31.51
CA SER A 178 -11.46 -0.85 -32.16
C SER A 178 -10.32 -1.77 -31.73
N PHE A 179 -9.07 -1.27 -31.67
CA PHE A 179 -7.86 -2.10 -31.54
C PHE A 179 -7.12 -1.93 -30.20
N LYS A 180 -7.34 -0.83 -29.46
CA LYS A 180 -6.67 -0.52 -28.18
C LYS A 180 -5.12 -0.61 -28.25
N THR A 181 -4.56 -0.27 -29.40
CA THR A 181 -3.11 -0.30 -29.67
C THR A 181 -2.71 0.93 -30.48
N CYS A 182 -1.43 1.28 -30.44
CA CYS A 182 -0.84 2.29 -31.31
C CYS A 182 -0.70 1.71 -32.73
N PRO A 183 -1.16 2.42 -33.79
CA PRO A 183 -1.13 1.92 -35.16
C PRO A 183 0.29 1.84 -35.78
N VAL A 184 1.24 2.55 -35.18
CA VAL A 184 2.64 2.61 -35.66
C VAL A 184 3.52 1.64 -34.89
N THR A 185 3.52 1.73 -33.57
CA THR A 185 4.41 0.93 -32.70
C THR A 185 3.81 -0.38 -32.22
N GLY A 186 2.49 -0.56 -32.34
CA GLY A 186 1.79 -1.74 -31.82
C GLY A 186 1.68 -1.81 -30.29
N VAL A 187 2.21 -0.82 -29.56
CA VAL A 187 2.15 -0.76 -28.09
C VAL A 187 0.69 -0.59 -27.62
N PRO A 188 0.25 -1.27 -26.55
CA PRO A 188 -1.11 -1.11 -26.02
C PRO A 188 -1.37 0.33 -25.62
N ALA A 189 -2.51 0.88 -26.04
CA ALA A 189 -2.86 2.27 -25.81
C ALA A 189 -4.38 2.45 -25.59
N SER A 190 -4.74 3.43 -24.78
CA SER A 190 -6.12 3.73 -24.39
C SER A 190 -6.54 5.16 -24.77
N THR A 191 -7.84 5.44 -24.79
CA THR A 191 -8.36 6.79 -25.09
C THR A 191 -7.94 7.85 -24.05
N ASN A 192 -7.53 7.42 -22.85
CA ASN A 192 -7.07 8.32 -21.78
C ASN A 192 -5.67 8.91 -22.05
N GLU A 193 -4.91 8.30 -22.97
CA GLU A 193 -3.56 8.71 -23.35
C GLU A 193 -3.54 9.69 -24.54
N LEU A 194 -4.72 10.15 -24.97
CA LEU A 194 -4.87 11.13 -26.04
C LEU A 194 -4.69 12.55 -25.51
N ILE A 195 -3.69 13.25 -26.02
CA ILE A 195 -3.40 14.65 -25.69
C ILE A 195 -3.67 15.51 -26.92
N ARG A 196 -4.73 16.33 -26.88
CA ARG A 196 -5.03 17.28 -27.97
C ARG A 196 -4.04 18.44 -27.92
N LEU A 197 -3.42 18.73 -29.05
CA LEU A 197 -2.49 19.84 -29.22
C LEU A 197 -3.24 21.04 -29.83
N TYR A 198 -3.16 22.17 -29.15
CA TYR A 198 -3.68 23.44 -29.66
C TYR A 198 -2.49 24.29 -30.08
N ILE A 199 -2.30 24.40 -31.40
CA ILE A 199 -1.23 25.21 -31.99
C ILE A 199 -1.78 26.62 -32.14
N GLN A 200 -1.07 27.61 -31.58
CA GLN A 200 -1.42 29.02 -31.64
C GLN A 200 -0.79 29.70 -32.86
#